data_AF-A0A1V3X873-F1
#
_entry.id   AF-A0A1V3X873-F1
#
_cell.length_a   1.000
_cell.length_b   1.000
_cell.length_c   1.000
_cell.angle_alpha   90.00
_cell.angle_beta   90.00
_cell.angle_gamma   90.00
#
_symmetry.space_group_name_H-M   'P 1'
#
loop_
_entity.id
_entity.type
_entity.pdbx_description
1 polymer ?
#
loop_
_entity_poly.entity_id
_entity_poly.type
_entity_poly.pdbx_seq_one_letter_code
_entity_poly.pdbx_strand_id
1 'polypeptide(L)'
;MLRWTSPVKNMCRMLTADTDFHGTALRAGEKMMLLFESANFDEAVFAEPERFDIQRNPNSHLAFGFGTHFCMGNQLARLELSLMTERVLRRLPDLRLASSDALPLRPANFVSGLESMPVVFTPTAPVRG
;
A
#
# COMPACT_ATOMS: atom_id res chain seq x y z
N MET A 1 3.90 -6.68 -0.57
CA MET A 1 2.56 -6.23 -0.14
C MET A 1 2.43 -4.71 -0.07
N LEU A 2 3.13 -4.00 0.82
CA LEU A 2 2.94 -2.56 1.05
C LEU A 2 3.03 -1.68 -0.21
N ARG A 3 4.06 -1.90 -1.06
CA ARG A 3 4.20 -1.23 -2.36
C ARG A 3 2.94 -1.34 -3.22
N TRP A 4 2.41 -2.56 -3.31
CA TRP A 4 1.30 -2.90 -4.19
C TRP A 4 -0.02 -2.30 -3.71
N THR A 5 -0.29 -2.35 -2.40
CA THR A 5 -1.58 -1.90 -1.87
C THR A 5 -1.68 -0.38 -1.76
N SER A 6 -0.55 0.30 -1.50
CA SER A 6 -0.45 1.77 -1.35
C SER A 6 -1.71 2.40 -0.73
N PRO A 7 -2.04 2.10 0.55
CA PRO A 7 -3.37 2.40 1.09
C PRO A 7 -3.64 3.91 1.19
N VAL A 8 -2.62 4.67 1.57
CA VAL A 8 -2.63 6.13 1.46
C VAL A 8 -2.32 6.48 0.02
N LYS A 9 -3.32 6.97 -0.71
CA LYS A 9 -3.21 7.27 -2.14
C LYS A 9 -2.43 8.55 -2.39
N ASN A 10 -2.61 9.54 -1.53
CA ASN A 10 -1.87 10.79 -1.59
C ASN A 10 -1.70 11.46 -0.22
N MET A 11 -0.77 12.41 -0.16
CA MET A 11 -0.68 13.43 0.88
C MET A 11 -0.34 14.77 0.21
N CYS A 12 -0.93 15.86 0.68
CA CYS A 12 -0.66 17.17 0.10
C CYS A 12 0.60 17.83 0.69
N ARG A 13 1.23 18.70 -0.10
CA ARG A 13 2.18 19.72 0.34
C ARG A 13 1.71 21.07 -0.17
N MET A 14 1.91 22.12 0.62
CA MET A 14 1.62 23.50 0.21
C MET A 14 2.90 24.16 -0.27
N LEU A 15 2.85 24.82 -1.41
CA LEU A 15 4.00 25.54 -1.97
C LEU A 15 4.25 26.80 -1.16
N THR A 16 5.49 27.00 -0.70
CA THR A 16 5.89 28.19 0.06
C THR A 16 6.37 29.33 -0.82
N ALA A 17 6.66 29.04 -2.09
CA ALA A 17 7.10 29.99 -3.11
C ALA A 17 6.71 29.45 -4.51
N ASP A 18 6.63 30.35 -5.49
CA ASP A 18 6.52 29.96 -6.90
C ASP A 18 7.76 29.15 -7.31
N THR A 19 7.56 28.09 -8.10
CA THR A 19 8.65 27.21 -8.54
C THR A 19 8.31 26.48 -9.84
N ASP A 20 9.33 26.07 -10.60
CA ASP A 20 9.16 25.04 -11.63
C ASP A 20 9.54 23.69 -11.02
N PHE A 21 8.59 22.75 -11.01
CA PHE A 21 8.80 21.41 -10.47
C PHE A 21 8.55 20.38 -11.57
N HIS A 22 9.62 19.75 -12.04
CA HIS A 22 9.61 18.79 -13.15
C HIS A 22 8.89 19.31 -14.41
N GLY A 23 9.14 20.59 -14.78
CA GLY A 23 8.57 21.20 -15.98
C GLY A 23 7.13 21.72 -15.81
N THR A 24 6.60 21.72 -14.59
CA THR A 24 5.30 22.33 -14.26
C THR A 24 5.52 23.54 -13.36
N ALA A 25 5.03 24.71 -13.81
CA ALA A 25 5.04 25.92 -13.00
C ALA A 25 3.97 25.84 -11.88
N LEU A 26 4.44 25.86 -10.64
CA LEU A 26 3.62 25.87 -9.43
C LEU A 26 3.66 27.23 -8.73
N ARG A 27 2.58 27.62 -8.06
CA ARG A 27 2.39 28.92 -7.40
C ARG A 27 2.38 28.79 -5.88
N ALA A 28 2.94 29.78 -5.21
CA ALA A 28 2.89 29.88 -3.75
C ALA A 28 1.44 29.80 -3.24
N GLY A 29 1.22 29.04 -2.17
CA GLY A 29 -0.08 28.85 -1.52
C GLY A 29 -0.94 27.73 -2.10
N GLU A 30 -0.65 27.21 -3.30
CA GLU A 30 -1.38 26.06 -3.83
C GLU A 30 -0.94 24.74 -3.19
N LYS A 31 -1.76 23.69 -3.35
CA LYS A 31 -1.47 22.34 -2.85
C LYS A 31 -1.11 21.41 -4.00
N MET A 32 0.00 20.71 -3.85
CA MET A 32 0.38 19.59 -4.71
C MET A 32 0.15 18.27 -3.97
N MET A 33 -0.41 17.27 -4.66
CA MET A 33 -0.55 15.91 -4.15
C MET A 33 0.69 15.07 -4.47
N LEU A 34 1.21 14.37 -3.46
CA LEU A 34 2.20 13.32 -3.66
C LEU A 34 1.46 12.00 -3.88
N LEU A 35 1.47 11.46 -5.10
CA LEU A 35 0.74 10.25 -5.48
C LEU A 35 1.57 8.99 -5.19
N PHE A 36 1.45 8.44 -3.98
CA PHE A 36 2.31 7.33 -3.53
C PHE A 36 2.13 6.05 -4.32
N GLU A 37 0.90 5.72 -4.73
CA GLU A 37 0.65 4.53 -5.55
C GLU A 37 1.30 4.67 -6.93
N SER A 38 1.16 5.82 -7.57
CA SER A 38 1.84 6.09 -8.84
C SER A 38 3.36 5.94 -8.72
N ALA A 39 3.98 6.52 -7.68
CA ALA A 39 5.42 6.37 -7.45
C ALA A 39 5.84 4.92 -7.13
N ASN A 40 4.99 4.15 -6.46
CA ASN A 40 5.23 2.74 -6.14
C ASN A 40 5.12 1.80 -7.35
N PHE A 41 4.63 2.32 -8.48
CA PHE A 41 4.56 1.64 -9.77
C PHE A 41 5.42 2.32 -10.85
N ASP A 42 6.32 3.23 -10.46
CA ASP A 42 7.24 3.91 -11.38
C ASP A 42 8.28 2.92 -11.94
N GLU A 43 8.25 2.71 -13.25
CA GLU A 43 9.15 1.82 -14.00
C GLU A 43 10.61 2.28 -13.97
N ALA A 44 10.87 3.58 -13.75
CA ALA A 44 12.23 4.10 -13.61
C ALA A 44 12.90 3.64 -12.31
N VAL A 45 12.11 3.22 -11.30
CA VAL A 45 12.61 2.75 -10.00
C VAL A 45 12.41 1.24 -9.83
N PHE A 46 11.27 0.72 -10.28
CA PHE A 46 10.89 -0.67 -10.10
C PHE A 46 10.76 -1.36 -11.47
N ALA A 47 11.69 -2.25 -11.80
CA ALA A 47 11.53 -3.13 -12.96
C ALA A 47 10.26 -4.00 -12.81
N GLU A 48 9.47 -4.12 -13.87
CA GLU A 48 8.18 -4.85 -13.88
C GLU A 48 7.30 -4.48 -12.65
N PRO A 49 6.90 -3.21 -12.48
CA PRO A 49 6.21 -2.77 -11.26
C PRO A 49 4.84 -3.43 -11.09
N GLU A 50 4.22 -3.81 -12.20
CA GLU A 50 2.97 -4.58 -12.27
C GLU A 50 3.16 -6.07 -11.97
N ARG A 51 4.37 -6.54 -11.67
CA ARG A 51 4.59 -7.88 -11.14
C ARG A 51 4.61 -7.85 -9.62
N PHE A 52 3.66 -8.54 -9.01
CA PHE A 52 3.68 -8.78 -7.57
C PHE A 52 4.75 -9.82 -7.25
N ASP A 53 5.87 -9.36 -6.71
CA ASP A 53 7.02 -10.19 -6.36
C ASP A 53 7.36 -10.02 -4.87
N ILE A 54 7.26 -11.12 -4.11
CA ILE A 54 7.55 -11.15 -2.68
C ILE A 54 9.06 -11.19 -2.37
N GLN A 55 9.89 -11.57 -3.34
CA GLN A 55 11.35 -11.65 -3.24
C GLN A 55 12.04 -10.37 -3.74
N ARG A 56 11.29 -9.38 -4.23
CA ARG A 56 11.81 -8.11 -4.74
C ARG A 56 12.79 -7.46 -3.74
N ASN A 57 14.01 -7.22 -4.20
CA ASN A 57 15.07 -6.55 -3.45
C ASN A 57 15.98 -5.78 -4.42
N PRO A 58 16.26 -4.47 -4.20
CA PRO A 58 15.68 -3.60 -3.18
C PRO A 58 14.18 -3.35 -3.39
N ASN A 59 13.49 -2.90 -2.33
CA ASN A 59 12.05 -2.59 -2.37
C ASN A 59 11.74 -1.27 -1.65
N SER A 60 12.37 -0.19 -2.13
CA SER A 60 12.33 1.16 -1.56
C SER A 60 11.01 1.90 -1.83
N HIS A 61 9.88 1.28 -1.48
CA HIS A 61 8.55 1.83 -1.71
C HIS A 61 8.22 3.02 -0.79
N LEU A 62 7.30 3.88 -1.23
CA LEU A 62 6.84 5.08 -0.55
C LEU A 62 5.47 4.93 0.15
N ALA A 63 4.98 3.70 0.34
CA ALA A 63 3.69 3.46 1.04
C ALA A 63 3.62 4.04 2.47
N PHE A 64 4.76 4.32 3.10
CA PHE A 64 4.87 4.99 4.42
C PHE A 64 5.33 6.46 4.34
N GLY A 65 5.34 7.04 3.12
CA GLY A 65 5.94 8.33 2.85
C GLY A 65 7.47 8.29 2.92
N PHE A 66 8.09 9.47 3.04
CA PHE A 66 9.54 9.66 3.14
C PHE A 66 9.86 10.97 3.86
N GLY A 67 11.07 11.08 4.42
CA GLY A 67 11.58 12.28 5.08
C GLY A 67 11.03 12.51 6.49
N THR A 68 10.94 13.76 6.92
CA THR A 68 10.59 14.14 8.31
C THR A 68 9.21 13.66 8.77
N HIS A 69 8.29 13.43 7.82
CA HIS A 69 6.94 12.89 8.08
C HIS A 69 6.81 11.41 7.72
N PHE A 70 7.93 10.68 7.61
CA PHE A 70 7.90 9.22 7.44
C PHE A 70 7.07 8.58 8.56
N CYS A 71 6.23 7.62 8.19
CA CYS A 71 5.23 7.05 9.10
C CYS A 71 5.86 6.58 10.41
N MET A 72 5.48 7.23 11.52
CA MET A 72 5.97 6.87 12.85
C MET A 72 5.59 5.42 13.24
N GLY A 73 4.42 4.94 12.79
CA GLY A 73 3.92 3.59 13.03
C GLY A 73 4.47 2.51 12.07
N ASN A 74 5.44 2.83 11.19
CA ASN A 74 5.89 1.92 10.15
C ASN A 74 6.43 0.56 10.67
N GLN A 75 7.03 0.54 11.86
CA GLN A 75 7.51 -0.70 12.47
C GLN A 75 6.35 -1.53 13.03
N LEU A 76 5.42 -0.88 13.74
CA LEU A 76 4.24 -1.54 14.29
C LEU A 76 3.38 -2.14 13.17
N ALA A 77 3.10 -1.38 12.11
CA ALA A 77 2.33 -1.87 10.96
C ALA A 77 2.99 -3.10 10.31
N ARG A 78 4.33 -3.12 10.17
CA ARG A 78 5.05 -4.28 9.65
C ARG A 78 4.96 -5.48 10.60
N LEU A 79 5.03 -5.26 11.91
CA LEU A 79 4.90 -6.33 12.91
C LEU A 79 3.50 -6.96 12.86
N GLU A 80 2.45 -6.13 12.85
CA GLU A 80 1.06 -6.59 12.74
C GLU A 80 0.83 -7.41 11.47
N LEU A 81 1.27 -6.90 10.32
CA LEU A 81 1.17 -7.61 9.03
C LEU A 81 1.92 -8.94 9.07
N SER A 82 3.15 -8.95 9.57
CA SER A 82 3.97 -10.17 9.62
C SER A 82 3.32 -11.24 10.51
N LEU A 83 2.90 -10.85 11.71
CA LEU A 83 2.29 -11.78 12.67
C LEU A 83 0.95 -12.33 12.18
N MET A 84 0.12 -11.50 11.55
CA MET A 84 -1.17 -11.92 11.01
C MET A 84 -0.98 -12.84 9.80
N THR A 85 -0.16 -12.43 8.82
CA THR A 85 0.09 -13.24 7.61
C THR A 85 0.71 -14.59 7.96
N GLU A 86 1.67 -14.65 8.88
CA GLU A 86 2.24 -15.92 9.38
C GLU A 86 1.16 -16.84 9.97
N ARG A 87 0.27 -16.30 10.80
CA ARG A 87 -0.82 -17.06 11.42
C ARG A 87 -1.86 -17.53 10.41
N VAL A 88 -2.19 -16.70 9.43
CA VAL A 88 -3.11 -17.05 8.33
C VAL A 88 -2.52 -18.19 7.52
N LEU A 89 -1.27 -18.08 7.07
CA LEU A 89 -0.61 -19.14 6.29
C LEU A 89 -0.49 -20.45 7.08
N ARG A 90 -0.21 -20.38 8.39
CA ARG A 90 -0.10 -21.56 9.24
C ARG A 90 -1.45 -22.24 9.53
N ARG A 91 -2.50 -21.47 9.80
CA ARG A 91 -3.80 -22.01 10.26
C ARG A 91 -4.79 -22.26 9.14
N LEU A 92 -4.69 -21.50 8.05
CA LEU A 92 -5.56 -21.58 6.87
C LEU A 92 -4.69 -21.86 5.62
N PRO A 93 -3.97 -23.00 5.56
CA PRO A 93 -2.99 -23.25 4.51
C PRO A 93 -3.61 -23.42 3.12
N ASP A 94 -4.90 -23.74 3.04
CA ASP A 94 -5.67 -23.91 1.81
C ASP A 94 -6.60 -22.71 1.51
N LEU A 95 -6.33 -21.56 2.15
CA LEU A 95 -7.08 -20.33 1.95
C LEU A 95 -7.06 -19.90 0.48
N ARG A 96 -8.25 -19.67 -0.07
CA ARG A 96 -8.43 -19.16 -1.43
C ARG A 96 -9.57 -18.15 -1.49
N LEU A 97 -9.56 -17.29 -2.50
CA LEU A 97 -10.70 -16.44 -2.82
C LEU A 97 -11.93 -17.31 -3.11
N ALA A 98 -13.11 -16.85 -2.68
CA ALA A 98 -14.36 -17.59 -2.90
C ALA A 98 -14.79 -17.60 -4.37
N SER A 99 -14.41 -16.58 -5.14
CA SER A 99 -14.60 -16.48 -6.59
C SER A 99 -13.43 -15.74 -7.25
N SER A 100 -13.42 -15.71 -8.59
CA SER A 100 -12.48 -14.93 -9.40
C SER A 100 -12.99 -13.52 -9.72
N ASP A 101 -14.09 -13.09 -9.10
CA ASP A 101 -14.70 -11.80 -9.40
C ASP A 101 -13.80 -10.64 -8.94
N ALA A 102 -13.93 -9.50 -9.62
CA ALA A 102 -13.25 -8.28 -9.19
C ALA A 102 -13.75 -7.88 -7.79
N LEU A 103 -12.81 -7.68 -6.86
CA LEU A 103 -13.13 -7.27 -5.51
C LEU A 103 -13.39 -5.75 -5.44
N PRO A 104 -14.41 -5.30 -4.70
CA PRO A 104 -14.77 -3.89 -4.64
C PRO A 104 -13.71 -3.09 -3.87
N LEU A 105 -13.27 -1.98 -4.45
CA LEU A 105 -12.44 -0.97 -3.77
C LEU A 105 -13.32 0.14 -3.21
N ARG A 106 -12.96 0.62 -2.03
CA ARG A 106 -13.64 1.73 -1.39
C ARG A 106 -13.47 3.02 -2.19
N PRO A 107 -14.55 3.70 -2.63
CA PRO A 107 -14.45 4.99 -3.31
C PRO A 107 -14.04 6.06 -2.29
N ALA A 108 -12.73 6.34 -2.22
CA ALA A 108 -12.15 7.33 -1.32
C ALA A 108 -10.92 7.97 -1.96
N ASN A 109 -10.80 9.30 -1.83
CA ASN A 109 -9.71 10.08 -2.44
C ASN A 109 -8.44 10.17 -1.57
N PHE A 110 -8.42 9.57 -0.37
CA PHE A 110 -7.28 9.64 0.55
C PHE A 110 -6.79 8.25 0.96
N VAL A 111 -7.63 7.47 1.66
CA VAL A 111 -7.31 6.08 2.05
C VAL A 111 -8.31 5.12 1.45
N SER A 112 -7.85 4.25 0.56
CA SER A 112 -8.67 3.25 -0.13
C SER A 112 -8.04 1.86 -0.02
N GLY A 113 -8.87 0.84 -0.23
CA GLY A 113 -8.56 -0.58 -0.13
C GLY A 113 -9.81 -1.40 -0.42
N LEU A 114 -9.70 -2.72 -0.31
CA LEU A 114 -10.84 -3.63 -0.51
C LEU A 114 -11.92 -3.39 0.54
N GLU A 115 -13.18 -3.31 0.12
CA GLU A 115 -14.33 -3.27 1.04
C GLU A 115 -14.72 -4.67 1.53
N SER A 116 -14.59 -5.66 0.66
CA SER A 116 -14.86 -7.06 0.97
C SER A 116 -13.88 -7.96 0.22
N MET A 117 -13.56 -9.10 0.83
CA MET A 117 -12.74 -10.15 0.24
C MET A 117 -13.23 -11.51 0.74
N PRO A 118 -14.31 -12.05 0.16
CA PRO A 118 -14.82 -13.37 0.53
C PRO A 118 -13.77 -14.46 0.25
N VAL A 119 -13.53 -15.31 1.22
CA VAL A 119 -12.53 -16.39 1.17
C VAL A 119 -13.10 -17.69 1.72
N VAL A 120 -12.53 -18.81 1.29
CA VAL A 120 -12.86 -20.15 1.79
C VAL A 120 -11.59 -20.89 2.21
N PHE A 121 -11.73 -21.75 3.22
CA PHE A 121 -10.67 -22.58 3.77
C PHE A 121 -11.30 -23.79 4.49
N THR A 122 -10.54 -24.86 4.69
CA THR A 122 -11.02 -26.03 5.44
C THR A 122 -11.18 -25.67 6.93
N PRO A 123 -12.35 -25.95 7.56
CA PRO A 123 -12.54 -25.67 8.98
C PRO A 123 -11.50 -26.38 9.87
N THR A 124 -10.98 -25.68 10.87
CA THR A 124 -10.03 -26.22 11.86
C THR A 124 -10.50 -25.92 13.28
N ALA A 125 -10.03 -26.69 14.25
CA ALA A 125 -10.35 -26.43 15.65
C ALA A 125 -9.86 -25.03 16.09
N PRO A 126 -10.65 -24.28 16.87
CA PRO A 126 -10.20 -23.02 17.45
C PRO A 126 -9.08 -23.27 18.45
N VAL A 127 -8.15 -22.32 18.56
CA VAL A 127 -7.19 -22.32 19.67
C VAL A 127 -7.99 -22.04 20.93
N ARG A 128 -8.03 -23.00 21.87
CA ARG A 128 -8.56 -22.74 23.21
C ARG A 128 -7.50 -21.96 23.99
N GLY A 129 -7.90 -20.83 24.56
CA GLY A 129 -7.07 -20.06 25.49
C GLY A 129 -6.87 -20.81 26.80
#